data_AF-A0AAE0AV17-F1
#
_entry.id   AF-A0AAE0AV17-F1
#
_cell.length_a   1.000
_cell.length_b   1.000
_cell.length_c   1.000
_cell.angle_alpha   90.00
_cell.angle_beta   90.00
_cell.angle_gamma   90.00
#
_symmetry.space_group_name_H-M   'P 1'
#
loop_
_entity.id
_entity.type
_entity.pdbx_description
1 polymer ?
#
loop_
_entity_poly.entity_id
_entity_poly.type
_entity_poly.pdbx_seq_one_letter_code
_entity_poly.pdbx_strand_id
1 'polypeptide(L)'
;MLPTFANLNQRKIPVDPTCPICKCKRQTILHGLWSCSHLKLVRSEWYQKLAGNHKGKVYFIDFILDCFSRLKKEDLELFCVCLWKVWSLRNDVVHNSINEREIDVVGWASCFIVELHNANSGQNRILVVVTI
;
A
#
# COMPACT_ATOMS: atom_id res chain seq x y z
N MET A 1 -2.88 -12.71 -3.16
CA MET A 1 -3.44 -12.27 -1.85
C MET A 1 -2.28 -11.95 -0.92
N LEU A 2 -2.21 -10.76 -0.32
CA LEU A 2 -1.04 -10.36 0.49
C LEU A 2 -0.92 -11.18 1.79
N PRO A 3 0.29 -11.53 2.25
CA PRO A 3 0.51 -12.29 3.48
C PRO A 3 0.39 -11.40 4.73
N THR A 4 -0.78 -10.78 4.94
CA THR A 4 -1.04 -10.04 6.18
C THR A 4 -1.19 -11.00 7.36
N PHE A 5 -0.93 -10.53 8.59
CA PHE A 5 -1.04 -11.39 9.78
C PHE A 5 -2.46 -11.94 9.96
N ALA A 6 -3.49 -11.20 9.54
CA ALA A 6 -4.86 -11.73 9.50
C ALA A 6 -5.00 -12.95 8.58
N ASN A 7 -4.38 -12.92 7.39
CA ASN A 7 -4.45 -14.00 6.40
C ASN A 7 -3.58 -15.19 6.82
N LEU A 8 -2.40 -14.95 7.41
CA LEU A 8 -1.53 -15.99 7.95
C LEU A 8 -2.22 -16.75 9.10
N ASN A 9 -2.81 -16.01 10.05
CA ASN A 9 -3.58 -16.60 11.14
C ASN A 9 -4.82 -17.37 10.61
N GLN A 10 -5.50 -16.89 9.58
CA GLN A 10 -6.61 -17.62 8.95
C GLN A 10 -6.15 -18.96 8.34
N ARG A 11 -4.91 -19.01 7.83
CA ARG A 11 -4.25 -20.22 7.33
C ARG A 11 -3.62 -21.07 8.44
N LYS A 12 -3.95 -20.80 9.71
CA LYS A 12 -3.46 -21.52 10.89
C LYS A 12 -1.95 -21.43 11.11
N ILE A 13 -1.28 -20.42 10.55
CA ILE A 13 0.11 -20.10 10.88
C ILE A 13 0.09 -19.35 12.23
N PRO A 14 0.91 -19.76 13.22
CA PRO A 14 0.87 -19.20 14.57
C PRO A 14 1.51 -17.80 14.61
N VAL A 15 0.71 -16.78 14.29
CA VAL A 15 1.08 -15.37 14.37
C VAL A 15 -0.02 -14.60 15.08
N ASP A 16 0.36 -13.57 15.84
CA ASP A 16 -0.62 -12.60 16.35
C ASP A 16 -1.21 -11.84 15.16
N PRO A 17 -2.53 -11.87 14.93
CA PRO A 17 -3.14 -11.20 13.79
C PRO A 17 -3.18 -9.67 13.94
N THR A 18 -2.72 -9.12 15.06
CA THR A 18 -2.64 -7.68 15.32
C THR A 18 -1.62 -6.99 14.44
N CYS A 19 -1.91 -5.77 14.01
CA CYS A 19 -1.02 -4.96 13.18
C CYS A 19 0.33 -4.76 13.86
N PRO A 20 1.46 -5.14 13.21
CA PRO A 20 2.78 -5.00 13.82
C PRO A 20 3.22 -3.54 13.97
N ILE A 21 2.51 -2.61 13.33
CA ILE A 21 2.77 -1.17 13.36
C ILE A 21 1.94 -0.49 14.45
N CYS A 22 0.61 -0.43 14.29
CA CYS A 22 -0.22 0.32 15.23
C CYS A 22 -0.51 -0.44 16.52
N LYS A 23 -0.26 -1.75 16.56
CA LYS A 23 -0.52 -2.65 17.70
C LYS A 23 -1.96 -2.65 18.24
N CYS A 24 -2.91 -2.00 17.57
CA CYS A 24 -4.28 -1.80 18.07
C CYS A 24 -5.36 -2.59 17.33
N LYS A 25 -5.18 -2.87 16.03
CA LYS A 25 -6.21 -3.50 15.17
C LYS A 25 -5.67 -4.71 14.44
N ARG A 26 -6.55 -5.64 14.07
CA ARG A 26 -6.23 -6.78 13.21
C ARG A 26 -5.66 -6.31 11.87
N GLN A 27 -4.54 -6.90 11.43
CA GLN A 27 -3.88 -6.55 10.17
C GLN A 27 -4.59 -7.19 8.97
N THR A 28 -5.72 -6.63 8.54
CA THR A 28 -6.32 -6.93 7.23
C THR A 28 -5.51 -6.26 6.10
N ILE A 29 -5.77 -6.63 4.85
CA ILE A 29 -5.15 -5.96 3.69
C ILE A 29 -5.47 -4.46 3.70
N LEU A 30 -6.75 -4.11 3.89
CA LEU A 30 -7.18 -2.71 3.96
C LEU A 30 -6.51 -1.97 5.12
N HIS A 31 -6.37 -2.61 6.28
CA HIS A 31 -5.67 -2.00 7.41
C HIS A 31 -4.18 -1.80 7.15
N GLY A 32 -3.52 -2.82 6.61
CA GLY A 32 -2.11 -2.74 6.23
C GLY A 32 -1.86 -1.62 5.24
N LEU A 33 -2.64 -1.54 4.17
CA LEU A 33 -2.33 -0.64 3.07
C LEU A 33 -2.92 0.77 3.21
N TRP A 34 -3.98 0.96 4.01
CA TRP A 34 -4.73 2.22 3.99
C TRP A 34 -5.25 2.68 5.35
N SER A 35 -6.05 1.87 6.03
CA SER A 35 -6.83 2.33 7.19
C SER A 35 -6.07 2.38 8.53
N CYS A 36 -4.77 2.08 8.51
CA CYS A 36 -3.90 2.23 9.67
C CYS A 36 -3.81 3.71 10.13
N SER A 37 -3.77 3.92 11.44
CA SER A 37 -3.58 5.24 12.05
C SER A 37 -2.22 5.86 11.70
N HIS A 38 -1.21 5.05 11.39
CA HIS A 38 0.13 5.51 10.99
C HIS A 38 0.18 5.97 9.52
N LEU A 39 -0.87 5.70 8.73
CA LEU A 39 -0.97 6.13 7.34
C LEU A 39 -1.80 7.42 7.18
N LYS A 40 -1.86 8.26 8.22
CA LYS A 40 -2.64 9.51 8.18
C LYS A 40 -2.13 10.47 7.11
N LEU A 41 -0.81 10.68 7.06
CA LEU A 41 -0.19 11.58 6.06
C LEU A 41 -0.37 11.06 4.64
N VAL A 42 -0.16 9.76 4.41
CA VAL A 42 -0.44 9.17 3.08
C VAL A 42 -1.89 9.46 2.68
N ARG A 43 -2.85 9.29 3.60
CA ARG A 43 -4.28 9.52 3.33
C ARG A 43 -4.66 10.98 3.14
N SER A 44 -3.96 11.95 3.74
CA SER A 44 -4.34 13.36 3.59
C SER A 44 -4.21 13.84 2.15
N GLU A 45 -3.22 13.34 1.42
CA GLU A 45 -3.00 13.66 -0.01
C GLU A 45 -4.16 13.19 -0.91
N TRP A 46 -4.88 12.15 -0.50
CA TRP A 46 -5.98 11.57 -1.27
C TRP A 46 -7.36 12.00 -0.77
N TYR A 47 -7.44 12.73 0.34
CA TYR A 47 -8.72 13.02 1.00
C TYR A 47 -9.71 13.74 0.09
N GLN A 48 -9.20 14.72 -0.68
CA GLN A 48 -10.01 15.49 -1.64
C GLN A 48 -10.42 14.63 -2.86
N LYS A 49 -9.52 13.76 -3.33
CA LYS A 49 -9.73 12.94 -4.54
C LYS A 49 -10.66 11.75 -4.29
N LEU A 50 -10.66 11.21 -3.07
CA LEU A 50 -11.47 10.05 -2.67
C LEU A 50 -12.72 10.44 -1.86
N ALA A 51 -12.96 11.74 -1.66
CA ALA A 51 -14.16 12.30 -1.02
C ALA A 51 -14.54 11.70 0.35
N GLY A 52 -13.54 11.50 1.23
CA GLY A 52 -13.77 11.25 2.65
C GLY A 52 -14.09 9.80 3.07
N ASN A 53 -13.77 9.52 4.34
CA ASN A 53 -13.78 8.24 5.08
C ASN A 53 -14.32 6.98 4.37
N HIS A 54 -13.39 6.14 3.93
CA HIS A 54 -13.63 4.71 3.63
C HIS A 54 -13.99 3.87 4.88
N LYS A 55 -14.48 4.50 5.95
CA LYS A 55 -14.88 3.85 7.21
C LYS A 55 -16.03 2.85 7.03
N GLY A 56 -16.73 2.88 5.88
CA GLY A 56 -17.74 1.88 5.52
C GLY A 56 -17.25 0.74 4.63
N LYS A 57 -16.01 0.79 4.11
CA LYS A 57 -15.45 -0.29 3.28
C LYS A 57 -14.89 -1.38 4.19
N VAL A 58 -15.48 -2.57 4.10
CA VAL A 58 -15.08 -3.72 4.94
C VAL A 58 -13.90 -4.46 4.30
N TYR A 59 -13.87 -4.54 2.96
CA TYR A 59 -12.88 -5.30 2.21
C TYR A 59 -12.02 -4.43 1.30
N PHE A 60 -10.80 -4.91 1.04
CA PHE A 60 -9.83 -4.21 0.20
C PHE A 60 -10.29 -4.07 -1.27
N ILE A 61 -10.99 -5.07 -1.80
CA ILE A 61 -11.48 -5.03 -3.19
C ILE A 61 -12.50 -3.91 -3.40
N ASP A 62 -13.47 -3.76 -2.51
CA ASP A 62 -14.48 -2.70 -2.59
C ASP A 62 -13.86 -1.29 -2.49
N PHE A 63 -12.73 -1.20 -1.78
CA PHE A 63 -11.94 0.02 -1.67
C PHE A 63 -11.18 0.31 -2.95
N ILE A 64 -10.49 -0.68 -3.52
CA ILE A 64 -9.75 -0.51 -4.78
C ILE A 64 -10.69 -0.18 -5.93
N LEU A 65 -11.83 -0.87 -6.07
CA LEU A 65 -12.81 -0.56 -7.12
C LEU A 65 -13.32 0.88 -7.04
N ASP A 66 -13.55 1.40 -5.82
CA ASP A 66 -13.93 2.79 -5.60
C ASP A 66 -12.81 3.75 -6.04
N CYS A 67 -11.55 3.47 -5.72
CA CYS A 67 -10.42 4.24 -6.23
C CYS A 67 -10.34 4.24 -7.76
N PHE A 68 -10.48 3.09 -8.41
CA PHE A 68 -10.48 2.96 -9.88
C PHE A 68 -11.61 3.75 -10.54
N SER A 69 -12.77 3.87 -9.87
CA SER A 69 -13.91 4.63 -10.40
C SER A 69 -13.78 6.15 -10.28
N ARG A 70 -12.89 6.64 -9.39
CA ARG A 70 -12.79 8.06 -9.03
C ARG A 70 -11.49 8.72 -9.49
N LEU A 71 -10.39 7.98 -9.45
CA LEU A 71 -9.06 8.50 -9.75
C LEU A 71 -8.82 8.49 -11.26
N LYS A 72 -8.15 9.55 -11.75
CA LYS A 72 -7.58 9.58 -13.09
C LYS A 72 -6.42 8.59 -13.18
N LYS A 73 -6.01 8.26 -14.41
CA LYS A 73 -4.95 7.26 -14.65
C LYS A 73 -3.65 7.60 -13.92
N GLU A 74 -3.20 8.85 -13.99
CA GLU A 74 -1.94 9.31 -13.38
C GLU A 74 -2.01 9.24 -11.85
N ASP A 75 -3.15 9.65 -11.29
CA ASP A 75 -3.43 9.55 -9.87
C ASP A 75 -3.49 8.09 -9.40
N LEU A 76 -4.09 7.21 -10.20
CA LEU A 76 -4.19 5.79 -9.89
C LEU A 76 -2.82 5.10 -9.93
N GLU A 77 -1.95 5.49 -10.86
CA GLU A 77 -0.56 5.01 -10.93
C GLU A 77 0.21 5.40 -9.66
N LEU A 78 0.18 6.70 -9.31
CA LEU A 78 0.79 7.20 -8.07
C LEU A 78 0.23 6.50 -6.83
N PHE A 79 -1.09 6.31 -6.79
CA PHE A 79 -1.76 5.60 -5.70
C PHE A 79 -1.27 4.16 -5.56
N CYS A 80 -1.17 3.42 -6.66
CA CYS A 80 -0.67 2.04 -6.67
C CYS A 80 0.78 1.94 -6.17
N VAL A 81 1.66 2.85 -6.61
CA VAL A 81 3.05 2.92 -6.14
C VAL A 81 3.10 3.24 -4.64
N CYS A 82 2.24 4.14 -4.15
CA CYS A 82 2.13 4.43 -2.72
C CYS A 82 1.70 3.19 -1.92
N LEU A 83 0.69 2.45 -2.36
CA LEU A 83 0.25 1.21 -1.68
C LEU A 83 1.37 0.16 -1.66
N TRP A 84 2.08 0.00 -2.78
CA TRP A 84 3.22 -0.90 -2.86
C TRP A 84 4.35 -0.47 -1.90
N LYS A 85 4.69 0.82 -1.86
CA LYS A 85 5.71 1.35 -0.95
C LYS A 85 5.31 1.16 0.51
N VAL A 86 4.06 1.42 0.87
CA VAL A 86 3.52 1.16 2.22
C VAL A 86 3.66 -0.32 2.59
N TRP A 87 3.37 -1.23 1.66
CA TRP A 87 3.56 -2.66 1.87
C TRP A 87 5.04 -3.01 2.09
N SER A 88 5.94 -2.46 1.27
CA SER A 88 7.38 -2.66 1.41
C SER A 88 7.88 -2.22 2.78
N LEU A 89 7.51 -1.02 3.22
CA LEU A 89 7.91 -0.48 4.52
C LEU A 89 7.42 -1.36 5.69
N ARG A 90 6.24 -1.96 5.55
CA ARG A 90 5.74 -2.92 6.52
C ARG A 90 6.56 -4.19 6.56
N ASN A 91 6.94 -4.71 5.40
CA ASN A 91 7.79 -5.89 5.32
C ASN A 91 9.15 -5.62 5.94
N ASP A 92 9.69 -4.42 5.77
CA ASP A 92 10.94 -3.98 6.41
C ASP A 92 10.84 -3.98 7.95
N VAL A 93 9.72 -3.50 8.50
CA VAL A 93 9.47 -3.54 9.95
C VAL A 93 9.39 -4.99 10.46
N VAL A 94 8.76 -5.89 9.70
CA VAL A 94 8.53 -7.29 10.12
C VAL A 94 9.77 -8.17 9.96
N HIS A 95 10.52 -8.00 8.87
CA HIS A 95 11.59 -8.92 8.48
C HIS A 95 13.00 -8.36 8.67
N ASN A 96 13.17 -7.05 8.57
CA ASN A 96 14.47 -6.39 8.64
C ASN A 96 14.68 -5.62 9.95
N SER A 97 13.70 -5.66 10.87
CA SER A 97 13.71 -4.92 12.15
C SER A 97 14.01 -3.43 11.98
N ILE A 98 13.64 -2.87 10.83
CA ILE A 98 13.81 -1.45 10.55
C ILE A 98 12.73 -0.69 11.31
N ASN A 99 13.12 0.28 12.14
CA ASN A 99 12.16 1.13 12.82
C ASN A 99 11.27 1.87 11.81
N GLU A 100 9.99 2.07 12.17
CA GLU A 100 9.10 2.96 11.45
C GLU A 100 9.71 4.36 11.40
N ARG A 101 10.40 4.66 10.30
CA ARG A 101 10.73 6.03 9.94
C ARG A 101 9.54 6.58 9.18
N GLU A 102 9.13 7.78 9.56
CA GLU A 102 8.18 8.54 8.76
C GLU A 102 8.85 8.86 7.43
N ILE A 103 8.50 8.09 6.41
CA ILE A 103 8.95 8.31 5.05
C ILE A 103 7.82 9.05 4.36
N ASP A 104 8.17 10.15 3.68
CA ASP A 104 7.26 10.78 2.73
C ASP A 104 7.03 9.82 1.55
N VAL A 105 6.03 8.95 1.72
CA VAL A 105 5.67 7.93 0.74
C VAL A 105 5.24 8.58 -0.57
N VAL A 106 4.55 9.71 -0.52
CA VAL A 106 3.96 10.34 -1.71
C VAL A 106 5.04 11.07 -2.50
N GLY A 107 5.93 11.82 -1.83
CA GLY A 107 7.11 12.41 -2.46
C GLY A 107 8.02 11.34 -3.05
N TRP A 108 8.32 10.27 -2.30
CA TRP A 108 9.10 9.14 -2.80
C TRP A 108 8.48 8.48 -4.03
N ALA A 109 7.16 8.20 -3.99
CA ALA A 109 6.45 7.57 -5.09
C ALA A 109 6.44 8.44 -6.35
N SER A 110 6.31 9.76 -6.19
CA SER A 110 6.35 10.71 -7.30
C SER A 110 7.71 10.69 -8.00
N CYS A 111 8.81 10.72 -7.25
CA CYS A 111 10.15 10.59 -7.81
C CYS A 111 10.37 9.23 -8.48
N PHE A 112 9.94 8.15 -7.83
CA PHE A 112 10.08 6.79 -8.34
C PHE A 112 9.37 6.59 -9.69
N ILE A 113 8.17 7.15 -9.87
CA ILE A 113 7.44 7.05 -11.14
C ILE A 113 8.19 7.73 -12.27
N VAL A 114 8.79 8.89 -12.03
CA VAL A 114 9.61 9.60 -13.03
C VAL A 114 10.79 8.72 -13.46
N GLU A 115 11.51 8.13 -12.50
CA GLU A 115 12.60 7.20 -12.78
C GLU A 115 12.13 5.97 -13.56
N LEU A 116 11.00 5.38 -13.16
CA LEU A 116 10.39 4.23 -13.82
C LEU A 116 9.99 4.54 -15.26
N HIS A 117 9.34 5.68 -15.51
CA HIS A 117 8.97 6.12 -16.86
C HIS A 117 10.20 6.38 -17.72
N ASN A 118 11.25 6.99 -17.16
CA ASN A 118 12.50 7.22 -17.88
C ASN A 118 13.20 5.90 -18.25
N ALA A 119 13.27 4.95 -17.32
CA ALA A 119 13.83 3.62 -17.57
C ALA A 119 13.03 2.86 -18.64
N ASN A 120 11.69 2.91 -18.57
CA ASN A 120 10.80 2.26 -19.52
C ASN A 120 10.83 2.92 -20.91
N SER A 121 11.02 4.23 -20.99
CA SER A 121 11.20 4.96 -22.26
C SER A 121 12.52 4.57 -22.96
N GLY A 122 13.53 4.17 -22.19
CA GLY A 122 14.77 3.57 -22.69
C GLY A 122 14.68 2.06 -22.96
N GLN A 123 13.63 1.37 -22.51
CA GLN A 123 13.48 -0.09 -22.53
C GLN A 123 12.30 -0.57 -23.42
N ASN A 124 12.23 -0.08 -24.66
CA ASN A 124 11.44 -0.76 -25.69
C ASN A 124 12.04 -2.14 -26.11
N ARG A 125 12.74 -2.84 -25.20
CA ARG A 125 13.55 -4.03 -25.53
C ARG A 125 13.77 -5.11 -24.46
N ILE A 126 13.24 -5.06 -23.23
CA ILE A 126 13.42 -6.20 -22.30
C ILE A 126 12.11 -6.50 -21.55
N LEU A 127 11.53 -7.65 -21.91
CA LEU A 127 10.43 -8.33 -21.23
C LEU A 127 10.68 -8.41 -19.72
N VAL A 128 9.88 -7.71 -18.92
CA VAL A 128 9.80 -7.98 -17.49
C VAL A 128 8.98 -9.25 -17.31
N VAL A 129 9.67 -10.40 -17.28
CA VAL A 129 9.11 -11.64 -16.76
C VAL A 129 9.00 -11.48 -15.25
N VAL A 130 7.81 -11.08 -14.77
CA VAL A 130 7.44 -11.27 -13.36
C VAL A 130 6.98 -12.72 -13.23
N THR A 131 7.92 -13.64 -12.99
CA THR A 131 7.55 -14.99 -12.54
C THR A 131 7.28 -14.94 -11.04
N ILE A 132 6.08 -15.41 -10.70
CA ILE A 132 5.56 -15.62 -9.34
C ILE A 132 6.24 -16.84 -8.72
#